data_AF-A0A4R6RN98-F1
#
_entry.id   AF-A0A4R6RN98-F1
#
_cell.length_a   1.000
_cell.length_b   1.000
_cell.length_c   1.000
_cell.angle_alpha   90.00
_cell.angle_beta   90.00
_cell.angle_gamma   90.00
#
_symmetry.space_group_name_H-M   'P 1'
#
loop_
_entity.id
_entity.type
_entity.pdbx_description
1 polymer ?
#
loop_
_entity_poly.entity_id
_entity_poly.type
_entity_poly.pdbx_seq_one_letter_code
_entity_poly.pdbx_strand_id
1 'polypeptide(L)'
;MHVKRPTLKGRQYTRRRVTTHETEHGPVELWEVKPNRVSLRALPGLKVEALAVIEGEGITTGPLLNEAPHGTLLRAEVIDQRQHPGDSITGLAARIYEHAAHAEGYRLLGAIDQAMNMMAELGALVAVFDIYRQASAEKAKAGAESARSRGGKRQAVEAINAKLKCVDTRNRVNIIVQRAAAQGVTVTQRYVREVISTRRN
;
A
#
# COMPACT_ATOMS: atom_id res chain seq x y z
N MET A 1 -30.58 -1.96 -0.58
CA MET A 1 -29.63 -2.59 0.36
C MET A 1 -28.25 -1.97 0.16
N HIS A 2 -27.76 -1.19 1.13
CA HIS A 2 -26.41 -0.63 1.08
C HIS A 2 -25.42 -1.63 1.69
N VAL A 3 -24.61 -2.24 0.84
CA VAL A 3 -23.47 -3.05 1.26
C VAL A 3 -22.44 -2.10 1.88
N LYS A 4 -22.39 -2.04 3.21
CA LYS A 4 -21.31 -1.36 3.94
C LYS A 4 -19.99 -2.06 3.59
N ARG A 5 -19.19 -1.44 2.73
CA ARG A 5 -17.83 -1.91 2.47
C ARG A 5 -17.01 -1.77 3.76
N PRO A 6 -16.22 -2.79 4.16
CA PRO A 6 -15.33 -2.66 5.30
C PRO A 6 -14.28 -1.60 4.98
N THR A 7 -14.44 -0.41 5.54
CA THR A 7 -13.36 0.57 5.62
C THR A 7 -12.33 0.00 6.60
N LEU A 8 -11.15 -0.35 6.10
CA LEU A 8 -9.95 -0.50 6.94
C LEU A 8 -9.77 0.81 7.70
N LYS A 9 -10.25 0.86 8.95
CA LYS A 9 -9.92 1.95 9.87
C LYS A 9 -8.48 1.72 10.29
N GLY A 10 -7.54 2.38 9.62
CA GLY A 10 -6.18 2.50 10.15
C GLY A 10 -6.24 3.05 11.58
N ARG A 11 -5.26 2.69 12.41
CA ARG A 11 -5.16 3.25 13.77
C ARG A 11 -5.04 4.78 13.64
N GLN A 12 -5.90 5.52 14.33
CA GLN A 12 -5.86 6.99 14.25
C GLN A 12 -4.61 7.48 14.97
N TYR A 13 -3.74 8.17 14.24
CA TYR A 13 -2.54 8.79 14.79
C TYR A 13 -2.82 10.24 15.16
N THR A 14 -2.37 10.68 16.34
CA THR A 14 -2.41 12.10 16.69
C THR A 14 -1.30 12.82 15.93
N ARG A 15 -1.68 13.72 15.02
CA ARG A 15 -0.76 14.61 14.31
C ARG A 15 -0.67 15.95 15.03
N ARG A 16 0.53 16.41 15.31
CA ARG A 16 0.79 17.75 15.85
C ARG A 16 1.59 18.55 14.81
N ARG A 17 1.13 19.75 14.46
CA ARG A 17 1.91 20.67 13.62
C ARG A 17 3.12 21.15 14.43
N VAL A 18 4.33 20.99 13.88
CA VAL A 18 5.57 21.37 14.58
C VAL A 18 6.11 22.67 14.01
N THR A 19 6.33 22.72 12.69
CA THR A 19 7.01 23.84 12.05
C THR A 19 6.44 24.06 10.65
N THR A 20 6.30 25.31 10.25
CA THR A 20 6.05 25.68 8.85
C THR A 20 7.34 26.34 8.35
N HIS A 21 8.01 25.72 7.38
CA HIS A 21 9.19 26.29 6.73
C HIS A 21 8.78 26.89 5.39
N GLU A 22 9.16 28.14 5.12
CA GLU A 22 9.07 28.67 3.76
C GLU A 22 10.21 28.11 2.92
N THR A 23 9.87 27.56 1.76
CA THR A 23 10.81 27.12 0.74
C THR A 23 10.57 27.90 -0.56
N GLU A 24 11.49 27.80 -1.52
CA GLU A 24 11.36 28.39 -2.86
C GLU A 24 10.09 27.92 -3.61
N HIS A 25 9.49 26.81 -3.16
CA HIS A 25 8.28 26.21 -3.72
C HIS A 25 7.02 26.47 -2.86
N GLY A 26 7.13 27.33 -1.83
CA GLY A 26 6.06 27.68 -0.90
C GLY A 26 6.24 27.09 0.50
N PRO A 27 5.27 27.31 1.40
CA PRO A 27 5.33 26.85 2.77
C PRO A 27 5.18 25.33 2.86
N VAL A 28 6.15 24.68 3.49
CA VAL A 28 6.16 23.25 3.83
C VAL A 28 5.79 23.10 5.30
N GLU A 29 4.69 22.40 5.56
CA GLU A 29 4.26 22.06 6.92
C GLU A 29 4.85 20.72 7.36
N LEU A 30 5.59 20.73 8.46
CA LEU A 30 6.10 19.54 9.12
C LEU A 30 5.16 19.13 10.26
N TRP A 31 4.73 17.87 10.21
CA TRP A 31 3.82 17.28 11.17
C TRP A 31 4.54 16.18 11.97
N GLU A 32 4.52 16.28 13.29
CA GLU A 32 4.91 15.20 14.19
C GLU A 32 3.75 14.21 14.29
N VAL A 33 4.01 12.96 13.93
CA VAL A 33 3.09 11.85 14.17
C VAL A 33 3.47 11.25 15.51
N LYS A 34 2.63 11.42 16.53
CA LYS A 34 2.86 10.71 17.80
C LYS A 34 2.42 9.26 17.64
N PRO A 35 3.34 8.28 17.72
CA PRO A 35 2.98 6.89 17.63
C PRO A 35 2.04 6.52 18.78
N ASN A 36 0.99 5.78 18.47
CA ASN A 36 0.12 5.25 19.51
C ASN A 36 0.93 4.30 20.39
N ARG A 37 0.76 4.44 21.71
CA ARG A 37 1.32 3.46 22.65
C ARG A 37 0.75 2.08 22.31
N VAL A 38 1.64 1.13 22.04
CA VAL A 38 1.24 -0.27 21.87
C VAL A 38 0.90 -0.80 23.26
N SER A 39 -0.22 -1.50 23.39
CA SER A 39 -0.57 -2.18 24.64
C SER A 39 -0.02 -3.61 24.62
N LEU A 40 0.34 -4.15 25.78
CA LEU A 40 0.83 -5.54 25.88
C LEU A 40 -0.17 -6.56 25.31
N ARG A 41 -1.48 -6.25 25.41
CA ARG A 41 -2.56 -7.08 24.84
C ARG A 41 -2.55 -7.11 23.31
N ALA A 42 -1.92 -6.13 22.66
CA ALA A 42 -1.81 -6.06 21.20
C ALA A 42 -0.65 -6.90 20.63
N LEU A 43 0.30 -7.35 21.48
CA LEU A 43 1.49 -8.07 21.03
C LEU A 43 1.19 -9.34 20.21
N PRO A 44 0.26 -10.22 20.63
CA PRO A 44 -0.05 -11.42 19.84
C PRO A 44 -0.59 -11.08 18.45
N GLY A 45 -1.46 -10.06 18.37
CA GLY A 45 -2.01 -9.59 17.09
C GLY A 45 -0.94 -9.03 16.16
N LEU A 46 -0.01 -8.23 16.71
CA LEU A 46 1.11 -7.67 15.93
C LEU A 46 2.04 -8.75 15.38
N LYS A 47 2.32 -9.82 16.15
CA LYS A 47 3.11 -10.95 15.66
C LYS A 47 2.41 -11.66 14.50
N VAL A 48 1.11 -11.93 14.61
CA VAL A 48 0.33 -12.58 13.54
C VAL A 48 0.30 -11.71 12.28
N GLU A 49 0.06 -10.40 12.42
CA GLU A 49 0.07 -9.46 11.30
C GLU A 49 1.43 -9.40 10.60
N ALA A 50 2.52 -9.38 11.38
CA ALA A 50 3.88 -9.39 10.83
C ALA A 50 4.19 -10.67 10.06
N LEU A 51 3.84 -11.84 10.61
CA LEU A 51 4.04 -13.12 9.94
C LEU A 51 3.27 -13.20 8.62
N ALA A 52 2.01 -12.75 8.60
CA ALA A 52 1.21 -12.75 7.38
C ALA A 52 1.83 -11.93 6.23
N VAL A 53 2.52 -10.83 6.56
CA VAL A 53 3.23 -10.01 5.57
C VAL A 53 4.48 -10.73 5.06
N ILE A 54 5.26 -11.32 5.97
CA ILE A 54 6.51 -12.03 5.63
C ILE A 54 6.20 -13.27 4.78
N GLU A 55 5.19 -14.05 5.17
CA GLU A 55 4.72 -15.22 4.42
C GLU A 55 4.12 -14.84 3.07
N GLY A 56 3.51 -13.65 2.97
CA GLY A 56 3.01 -13.10 1.71
C GLY A 56 4.11 -12.89 0.65
N GLU A 57 5.36 -12.73 1.07
CA GLU A 57 6.55 -12.64 0.19
C GLU A 57 7.17 -14.02 -0.10
N GLY A 58 6.52 -15.12 0.32
CA GLY A 58 6.99 -16.48 0.08
C GLY A 58 8.11 -16.94 1.02
N ILE A 59 8.32 -16.25 2.15
CA ILE A 59 9.33 -16.61 3.15
C ILE A 59 8.70 -17.59 4.14
N THR A 60 9.29 -18.77 4.30
CA THR A 60 8.80 -19.79 5.24
C THR A 60 9.28 -19.49 6.66
N THR A 61 8.36 -19.08 7.53
CA THR A 61 8.65 -18.60 8.90
C THR A 61 8.89 -19.73 9.90
N GLY A 62 8.17 -20.85 9.77
CA GLY A 62 8.14 -21.94 10.75
C GLY A 62 9.51 -22.46 11.20
N PRO A 63 10.40 -22.89 10.29
CA PRO A 63 11.73 -23.38 10.65
C PRO A 63 12.57 -22.35 11.41
N LEU A 64 12.53 -21.09 10.99
CA LEU A 64 13.30 -20.00 11.58
C LEU A 64 12.83 -19.69 13.02
N LEU A 65 11.52 -19.75 13.25
CA LEU A 65 10.92 -19.51 14.56
C LEU A 65 11.04 -20.70 15.51
N ASN A 66 11.15 -21.92 14.98
CA ASN A 66 11.44 -23.10 15.80
C ASN A 66 12.85 -23.02 16.39
N GLU A 67 13.81 -22.48 15.65
CA GLU A 67 15.19 -22.32 16.11
C GLU A 67 15.37 -21.05 16.97
N ALA A 68 14.80 -19.92 16.54
CA ALA A 68 14.83 -18.65 17.28
C ALA A 68 13.41 -18.07 17.44
N PRO A 69 12.68 -18.45 18.50
CA PRO A 69 11.29 -17.99 18.73
C PRO A 69 11.13 -16.48 18.91
N HIS A 70 12.21 -15.79 19.28
CA HIS A 70 12.24 -14.33 19.41
C HIS A 70 12.39 -13.61 18.05
N GLY A 71 12.57 -14.34 16.94
CA GLY A 71 12.49 -13.78 15.59
C GLY A 71 13.79 -13.23 15.02
N THR A 72 14.93 -13.36 15.70
CA THR A 72 16.21 -12.83 15.18
C THR A 72 16.66 -13.53 13.90
N LEU A 73 16.51 -14.85 13.80
CA LEU A 73 16.78 -15.58 12.56
C LEU A 73 15.79 -15.20 11.46
N LEU A 74 14.52 -14.99 11.81
CA LEU A 74 13.52 -14.51 10.87
C LEU A 74 13.87 -13.12 10.31
N ARG A 75 14.34 -12.22 11.17
CA ARG A 75 14.80 -10.89 10.74
C ARG A 75 16.02 -10.98 9.84
N ALA A 76 17.01 -11.79 10.19
CA ALA A 76 18.22 -11.98 9.39
C ALA A 76 17.89 -12.58 8.00
N GLU A 77 17.00 -13.58 7.94
CA GLU A 77 16.50 -14.11 6.67
C GLU A 77 15.87 -13.00 5.82
N VAL A 78 14.96 -12.20 6.39
CA VAL A 78 14.24 -11.16 5.65
C VAL A 78 15.17 -10.04 5.18
N ILE A 79 15.99 -9.49 6.09
CA ILE A 79 16.77 -8.28 5.81
C ILE A 79 18.07 -8.62 5.08
N ASP A 80 18.80 -9.63 5.55
CA ASP A 80 20.16 -9.89 5.08
C ASP A 80 20.17 -10.88 3.91
N GLN A 81 19.40 -11.97 3.99
CA GLN A 81 19.41 -13.02 2.96
C GLN A 81 18.50 -12.69 1.77
N ARG A 82 17.26 -12.28 2.06
CA ARG A 82 16.27 -11.87 1.06
C ARG A 82 16.44 -10.42 0.61
N GLN A 83 17.37 -9.69 1.23
CA GLN A 83 17.72 -8.32 0.89
C GLN A 83 16.52 -7.35 0.92
N HIS A 84 15.52 -7.61 1.77
CA HIS A 84 14.47 -6.62 2.00
C HIS A 84 15.04 -5.49 2.86
N PRO A 85 15.04 -4.24 2.39
CA PRO A 85 15.50 -3.11 3.19
C PRO A 85 14.79 -3.06 4.55
N GLY A 86 15.50 -2.67 5.61
CA GLY A 86 14.94 -2.62 6.97
C GLY A 86 13.80 -1.61 7.17
N ASP A 87 13.61 -0.71 6.19
CA ASP A 87 12.53 0.27 6.08
C ASP A 87 11.45 -0.12 5.03
N SER A 88 11.62 -1.24 4.34
CA SER A 88 10.57 -1.84 3.50
C SER A 88 9.44 -2.41 4.36
N ILE A 89 8.25 -2.61 3.78
CA ILE A 89 7.11 -3.18 4.52
C ILE A 89 7.42 -4.55 5.14
N THR A 90 8.14 -5.40 4.41
CA THR A 90 8.55 -6.74 4.86
C THR A 90 9.65 -6.67 5.90
N GLY A 91 10.65 -5.79 5.71
CA GLY A 91 11.70 -5.55 6.71
C GLY A 91 11.17 -4.98 8.02
N LEU A 92 10.22 -4.03 7.94
CA LEU A 92 9.50 -3.49 9.09
C LEU A 92 8.67 -4.58 9.79
N ALA A 93 7.99 -5.46 9.04
CA ALA A 93 7.25 -6.58 9.63
C ALA A 93 8.18 -7.51 10.42
N ALA A 94 9.35 -7.84 9.89
CA ALA A 94 10.33 -8.67 10.59
C ALA A 94 10.84 -8.04 11.90
N ARG A 95 11.11 -6.73 11.88
CA ARG A 95 11.47 -5.96 13.09
C ARG A 95 10.33 -5.88 14.10
N ILE A 96 9.10 -5.66 13.64
CA ILE A 96 7.89 -5.63 14.49
C ILE A 96 7.72 -6.98 15.19
N TYR A 97 7.91 -8.09 14.48
CA TYR A 97 7.83 -9.42 15.09
C TYR A 97 8.89 -9.59 16.18
N GLU A 98 10.16 -9.30 15.87
CA GLU A 98 11.28 -9.43 16.81
C GLU A 98 11.04 -8.58 18.07
N HIS A 99 10.73 -7.29 17.90
CA HIS A 99 10.43 -6.38 19.01
C HIS A 99 9.22 -6.83 19.84
N ALA A 100 8.16 -7.33 19.20
CA ALA A 100 6.98 -7.84 19.91
C ALA A 100 7.29 -9.10 20.72
N ALA A 101 8.12 -10.00 20.19
CA ALA A 101 8.55 -11.21 20.88
C ALA A 101 9.46 -10.88 22.07
N HIS A 102 10.41 -9.96 21.91
CA HIS A 102 11.26 -9.49 23.02
C HIS A 102 10.47 -8.77 24.11
N ALA A 103 9.53 -7.88 23.75
CA ALA A 103 8.69 -7.20 24.72
C ALA A 103 7.86 -8.20 25.55
N GLU A 104 7.33 -9.25 24.91
CA GLU A 104 6.62 -10.32 25.61
C GLU A 104 7.56 -11.14 26.51
N GLY A 105 8.75 -11.48 26.04
CA GLY A 105 9.76 -12.19 26.82
C GLY A 105 10.18 -11.41 28.07
N TYR A 106 10.52 -10.13 27.94
CA TYR A 106 10.86 -9.28 29.09
C TYR A 106 9.72 -9.16 30.10
N ARG A 107 8.47 -9.06 29.62
CA ARG A 107 7.29 -9.08 30.49
C ARG A 107 7.20 -10.37 31.30
N LEU A 108 7.43 -11.52 30.68
CA LEU A 108 7.38 -12.82 31.35
C LEU A 108 8.49 -13.00 32.39
N LEU A 109 9.66 -12.40 32.16
CA LEU A 109 10.79 -12.43 33.08
C LEU A 109 10.71 -11.36 34.19
N GLY A 110 9.67 -10.53 34.22
CA GLY A 110 9.52 -9.43 35.20
C GLY A 110 10.42 -8.22 34.93
N ALA A 111 11.07 -8.15 33.76
CA ALA A 111 11.91 -7.04 33.32
C ALA A 111 11.05 -5.91 32.72
N ILE A 112 10.26 -5.24 33.57
CA ILE A 112 9.21 -4.31 33.13
C ILE A 112 9.77 -3.09 32.40
N ASP A 113 10.89 -2.51 32.85
CA ASP A 113 11.46 -1.32 32.22
C ASP A 113 11.96 -1.62 30.79
N GLN A 114 12.61 -2.76 30.60
CA GLN A 114 13.04 -3.25 29.29
C GLN A 114 11.83 -3.52 28.39
N ALA A 115 10.78 -4.14 28.93
CA ALA A 115 9.54 -4.34 28.19
C ALA A 115 8.93 -2.99 27.76
N MET A 116 8.87 -1.99 28.64
CA MET A 116 8.32 -0.67 28.34
C MET A 116 9.13 0.08 27.26
N ASN A 117 10.46 0.00 27.30
CA ASN A 117 11.32 0.59 26.26
C ASN A 117 11.07 -0.08 24.91
N MET A 118 11.01 -1.41 24.87
CA MET A 118 10.68 -2.17 23.64
C MET A 118 9.29 -1.81 23.11
N MET A 119 8.31 -1.61 23.99
CA MET A 119 6.95 -1.22 23.61
C MET A 119 6.88 0.19 22.99
N ALA A 120 7.75 1.12 23.43
CA ALA A 120 7.85 2.44 22.85
C ALA A 120 8.44 2.40 21.43
N GLU A 121 9.54 1.65 21.24
CA GLU A 121 10.14 1.42 19.92
C GLU A 121 9.17 0.71 18.96
N LEU A 122 8.47 -0.30 19.47
CA LEU A 122 7.44 -1.03 18.72
C LEU A 122 6.32 -0.10 18.25
N GLY A 123 5.91 0.88 19.07
CA GLY A 123 4.94 1.90 18.68
C GLY A 123 5.38 2.74 17.48
N ALA A 124 6.66 3.12 17.43
CA ALA A 124 7.21 3.84 16.29
C ALA A 124 7.25 2.97 15.02
N LEU A 125 7.69 1.72 15.14
CA LEU A 125 7.72 0.76 14.02
C LEU A 125 6.33 0.52 13.43
N VAL A 126 5.34 0.27 14.30
CA VAL A 126 3.94 0.06 13.89
C VAL A 126 3.38 1.30 13.20
N ALA A 127 3.71 2.50 13.68
CA ALA A 127 3.26 3.74 13.05
C ALA A 127 3.78 3.88 11.62
N VAL A 128 5.09 3.64 11.41
CA VAL A 128 5.69 3.67 10.07
C VAL A 128 5.06 2.60 9.18
N PHE A 129 4.95 1.37 9.68
CA PHE A 129 4.34 0.25 8.95
C PHE A 129 2.90 0.54 8.49
N ASP A 130 2.06 1.12 9.35
CA ASP A 130 0.69 1.50 9.00
C ASP A 130 0.65 2.59 7.92
N ILE A 131 1.57 3.57 7.96
CA ILE A 131 1.68 4.60 6.93
C ILE A 131 2.01 3.97 5.58
N TYR A 132 2.99 3.06 5.52
CA TYR A 132 3.34 2.35 4.29
C TYR A 132 2.19 1.50 3.76
N ARG A 133 1.47 0.79 4.65
CA ARG A 133 0.28 0.02 4.27
C ARG A 133 -0.81 0.91 3.67
N GLN A 134 -1.08 2.05 4.30
CA GLN A 134 -2.10 2.97 3.81
C GLN A 134 -1.71 3.55 2.44
N ALA A 135 -0.47 4.02 2.28
CA ALA A 135 0.03 4.54 1.02
C ALA A 135 -0.05 3.50 -0.11
N SER A 136 0.29 2.24 0.19
CA SER A 136 0.18 1.13 -0.77
C SER A 136 -1.28 0.86 -1.17
N ALA A 137 -2.20 0.84 -0.20
CA ALA A 137 -3.63 0.65 -0.46
C ALA A 137 -4.25 1.79 -1.28
N GLU A 138 -3.85 3.03 -1.03
CA GLU A 138 -4.29 4.20 -1.81
C GLU A 138 -3.79 4.13 -3.26
N LYS A 139 -2.52 3.77 -3.46
CA LYS A 139 -1.94 3.55 -4.80
C LYS A 139 -2.67 2.44 -5.57
N ALA A 140 -3.00 1.33 -4.91
CA ALA A 140 -3.73 0.23 -5.52
C ALA A 140 -5.16 0.64 -5.95
N LYS A 141 -5.86 1.42 -5.12
CA LYS A 141 -7.18 1.98 -5.46
C LYS A 141 -7.11 2.91 -6.66
N ALA A 142 -6.16 3.85 -6.67
CA ALA A 142 -5.97 4.77 -7.79
C ALA A 142 -5.65 4.02 -9.10
N GLY A 143 -4.85 2.95 -9.02
CA GLY A 143 -4.57 2.07 -10.16
C GLY A 143 -5.82 1.33 -10.67
N ALA A 144 -6.63 0.77 -9.77
CA ALA A 144 -7.86 0.06 -10.12
C ALA A 144 -8.93 0.98 -10.73
N GLU A 145 -9.08 2.20 -10.21
CA GLU A 145 -9.98 3.22 -10.76
C GLU A 145 -9.52 3.67 -12.15
N SER A 146 -8.22 3.88 -12.33
CA SER A 146 -7.62 4.21 -13.63
C SER A 146 -7.81 3.09 -14.65
N ALA A 147 -7.64 1.83 -14.24
CA ALA A 147 -7.84 0.66 -15.10
C ALA A 147 -9.31 0.50 -15.53
N ARG A 148 -10.26 0.67 -14.60
CA ARG A 148 -11.71 0.63 -14.90
C ARG A 148 -12.12 1.76 -15.85
N SER A 149 -11.62 2.98 -15.63
CA SER A 149 -11.86 4.12 -16.51
C SER A 149 -11.35 3.86 -17.93
N ARG A 150 -10.13 3.31 -18.06
CA ARG A 150 -9.57 2.92 -19.37
C ARG A 150 -10.36 1.79 -20.04
N GLY A 151 -10.84 0.80 -19.29
CA GLY A 151 -11.68 -0.29 -19.82
C GLY A 151 -12.98 0.21 -20.44
N GLY A 152 -13.71 1.09 -19.74
CA GLY A 152 -14.94 1.70 -20.25
C GLY A 152 -14.71 2.60 -21.48
N LYS A 153 -13.64 3.39 -21.45
CA LYS A 153 -13.24 4.22 -22.61
C LYS A 153 -12.89 3.38 -23.83
N ARG A 154 -12.18 2.27 -23.65
CA ARG A 154 -11.80 1.34 -24.72
C ARG A 154 -13.03 0.71 -25.37
N GLN A 155 -13.95 0.17 -24.56
CA GLN A 155 -15.19 -0.43 -25.05
C GLN A 155 -16.04 0.57 -25.85
N ALA A 156 -16.16 1.82 -25.37
CA ALA A 156 -16.88 2.87 -26.09
C ALA A 156 -16.24 3.19 -27.45
N VAL A 157 -14.91 3.36 -27.48
CA VAL A 157 -14.14 3.58 -28.72
C VAL A 157 -14.32 2.41 -29.70
N GLU A 158 -14.23 1.17 -29.23
CA GLU A 158 -14.40 -0.02 -30.07
C GLU A 158 -15.83 -0.15 -30.62
N ALA A 159 -16.85 0.11 -29.80
CA ALA A 159 -18.25 0.09 -30.22
C ALA A 159 -18.56 1.17 -31.28
N ILE A 160 -18.06 2.39 -31.08
CA ILE A 160 -18.20 3.47 -32.08
C ILE A 160 -17.45 3.12 -33.36
N ASN A 161 -16.22 2.61 -33.23
CA ASN A 161 -15.38 2.23 -34.36
C ASN A 161 -16.01 1.09 -35.20
N ALA A 162 -16.68 0.13 -34.55
CA ALA A 162 -17.38 -0.95 -35.22
C ALA A 162 -18.60 -0.46 -36.04
N LYS A 163 -19.28 0.59 -35.56
CA LYS A 163 -20.38 1.24 -36.28
C LYS A 163 -19.91 2.09 -37.48
N LEU A 164 -18.63 2.43 -37.55
CA LEU A 164 -18.03 3.28 -38.60
C LEU A 164 -17.36 2.47 -39.72
N LYS A 165 -17.70 1.18 -39.89
CA LYS A 165 -17.07 0.25 -40.85
C LYS A 165 -17.05 0.74 -42.33
N CYS A 166 -17.85 1.75 -42.70
CA CYS A 166 -18.03 2.20 -44.09
C CYS A 166 -17.59 3.65 -44.35
N VAL A 167 -16.95 4.33 -43.39
CA VAL A 167 -16.61 5.77 -43.49
C VAL A 167 -15.12 5.95 -43.83
N ASP A 168 -14.82 6.92 -44.70
CA ASP A 168 -13.47 7.29 -45.14
C ASP A 168 -12.48 7.40 -43.97
N THR A 169 -11.32 6.77 -44.15
CA THR A 169 -10.32 6.54 -43.11
C THR A 169 -9.64 7.81 -42.64
N ARG A 170 -9.56 8.85 -43.47
CA ARG A 170 -8.84 10.10 -43.17
C ARG A 170 -9.43 10.88 -41.99
N ASN A 171 -10.74 10.76 -41.74
CA ASN A 171 -11.42 11.49 -40.66
C ASN A 171 -11.97 10.62 -39.52
N ARG A 172 -11.71 9.31 -39.57
CA ARG A 172 -12.30 8.32 -38.67
C ARG A 172 -11.96 8.56 -37.19
N VAL A 173 -10.72 8.96 -36.89
CA VAL A 173 -10.28 9.26 -35.51
C VAL A 173 -11.04 10.45 -34.92
N ASN A 174 -11.23 11.53 -35.70
CA ASN A 174 -11.93 12.72 -35.26
C ASN A 174 -13.42 12.44 -34.98
N ILE A 175 -14.06 11.66 -35.85
CA ILE A 175 -15.46 11.25 -35.69
C ILE A 175 -15.65 10.41 -34.42
N ILE A 176 -14.70 9.51 -34.13
CA ILE A 176 -14.76 8.68 -32.92
C ILE A 176 -14.62 9.54 -31.66
N VAL A 177 -13.69 10.51 -31.65
CA VAL A 177 -13.53 11.44 -30.52
C VAL A 177 -14.81 12.23 -30.27
N GLN A 178 -15.43 12.80 -31.32
CA GLN A 178 -16.68 13.56 -31.20
C GLN A 178 -17.85 12.70 -30.72
N ARG A 179 -18.02 11.49 -31.28
CA ARG A 179 -19.10 10.56 -30.86
C ARG A 179 -18.90 10.03 -29.44
N ALA A 180 -17.66 9.81 -29.01
CA ALA A 180 -17.36 9.43 -27.63
C ALA A 180 -17.70 10.57 -26.67
N ALA A 181 -17.35 11.83 -27.01
CA ALA A 181 -17.73 13.00 -26.23
C ALA A 181 -19.26 13.17 -26.11
N ALA A 182 -20.01 12.93 -27.20
CA ALA A 182 -21.48 12.93 -27.19
C ALA A 182 -22.09 11.83 -26.29
N GLN A 183 -21.34 10.77 -25.98
CA GLN A 183 -21.72 9.72 -25.03
C GLN A 183 -21.18 9.97 -23.61
N GLY A 184 -20.62 11.17 -23.34
CA GLY A 184 -20.02 11.52 -22.05
C GLY A 184 -18.64 10.91 -21.81
N VAL A 185 -18.02 10.30 -22.82
CA VAL A 185 -16.72 9.63 -22.71
C VAL A 185 -15.62 10.51 -23.29
N THR A 186 -14.78 11.07 -22.41
CA THR A 186 -13.64 11.91 -22.84
C THR A 186 -12.44 11.05 -23.23
N VAL A 187 -12.05 11.09 -24.51
CA VAL A 187 -10.90 10.38 -25.09
C VAL A 187 -10.08 11.30 -25.98
N THR A 188 -8.77 11.07 -26.07
CA THR A 188 -7.87 11.83 -26.93
C THR A 188 -7.67 11.14 -28.28
N GLN A 189 -7.28 11.89 -29.32
CA GLN A 189 -6.97 11.31 -30.63
C GLN A 189 -5.86 10.25 -30.55
N ARG A 190 -4.83 10.47 -29.71
CA ARG A 190 -3.73 9.51 -29.47
C ARG A 190 -4.27 8.18 -28.94
N TYR A 191 -5.13 8.23 -27.93
CA TYR A 191 -5.73 7.04 -27.33
C TYR A 191 -6.62 6.27 -28.32
N VAL A 192 -7.41 6.98 -29.13
CA VAL A 192 -8.25 6.35 -30.17
C VAL A 192 -7.40 5.63 -31.21
N ARG A 193 -6.28 6.23 -31.66
CA ARG A 193 -5.34 5.58 -32.60
C ARG A 193 -4.74 4.29 -32.01
N GLU A 194 -4.32 4.35 -30.75
CA GLU A 194 -3.77 3.20 -30.01
C GLU A 194 -4.76 2.03 -30.01
N VAL A 195 -6.00 2.26 -29.57
CA VAL A 195 -7.07 1.23 -29.49
C VAL A 195 -7.42 0.63 -30.86
N ILE A 196 -7.46 1.45 -31.92
CA ILE A 196 -7.76 0.97 -33.28
C ILE A 196 -6.60 0.15 -33.85
N SER A 197 -5.35 0.56 -33.58
CA SER A 197 -4.15 -0.12 -34.07
C SER A 197 -3.92 -1.49 -33.43
N THR A 198 -4.32 -1.68 -32.17
CA THR A 198 -4.17 -2.97 -31.45
C THR A 198 -5.01 -4.10 -32.03
N ARG A 199 -5.93 -3.81 -32.96
CA ARG A 199 -6.79 -4.80 -33.63
C ARG A 199 -6.24 -5.31 -34.97
N ARG A 200 -5.10 -4.77 -35.43
CA ARG A 200 -4.47 -5.13 -36.71
C ARG A 200 -3.36 -6.19 -36.58
N ASN A 201 -3.04 -6.60 -35.35
CA ASN A 201 -2.22 -7.77 -35.03
C ASN A 201 -3.11 -8.86 -34.44
#